data_AF-A0AAJ1ZZK1-F1
#
_entry.id   AF-A0AAJ1ZZK1-F1
#
_cell.length_a   1.000
_cell.length_b   1.000
_cell.length_c   1.000
_cell.angle_alpha   90.00
_cell.angle_beta   90.00
_cell.angle_gamma   90.00
#
_symmetry.space_group_name_H-M   'P 1'
#
loop_
_entity.id
_entity.type
_entity.pdbx_description
1 polymer ?
#
loop_
_entity_poly.entity_id
_entity_poly.type
_entity_poly.pdbx_seq_one_letter_code
_entity_poly.pdbx_strand_id
1 'polypeptide(L)'
;MSDLQSPDAATLQEFSKEESLKSYVQGQAAVRAKLKGFICHAKSEWDASNNEARYGGLKEPEGFFGKRKDVDPDGYTRFIEFVEQSQFMGQVQVQSGEDNKLWFFHPLAFIRHFRKCGWLSANEFKRIYSDNHYPRNVRPSGEELRSTYLTPLNLATRKFVLATPSRLAHFLGQGAVESAWLMSMQETSMLGTVTAGALHGAAINPASKISESDLGHWYGQVPSEEDLWFKSEKFNSHGGRIAGSYDWKNGNCDKDDAQKFRGRGFKQLTGRSNYASYWLFRGWITRSSFTDSWWNDAAFRRHDRNGMTKTPANVEDPHRVAFIENCIDSGAFYIRVERPKVVKEIDRDTLRAASNDQERNSEREISRAVTYAINGGYIDDARRLEYTHAAKEIICD
;
A
#
# COMPACT_ATOMS: atom_id res chain seq x y z
N MET A 1 19.49 -13.96 -66.42
CA MET A 1 19.79 -14.36 -65.03
C MET A 1 18.46 -14.47 -64.30
N SER A 2 17.83 -15.63 -64.40
CA SER A 2 16.55 -15.96 -63.77
C SER A 2 16.70 -17.34 -63.14
N ASP A 3 17.41 -17.41 -62.02
CA ASP A 3 17.48 -18.61 -61.19
C ASP A 3 16.85 -18.31 -59.83
N LEU A 4 15.52 -18.16 -59.85
CA LEU A 4 14.69 -18.46 -58.69
C LEU A 4 14.14 -19.85 -58.97
N GLN A 5 14.88 -20.89 -58.53
CA GLN A 5 14.32 -22.24 -58.47
C GLN A 5 13.02 -22.16 -57.66
N SER A 6 11.92 -22.54 -58.30
CA SER A 6 10.64 -22.70 -57.62
C SER A 6 10.83 -23.72 -56.50
N PRO A 7 10.39 -23.43 -55.26
CA PRO A 7 10.55 -24.36 -54.15
C PRO A 7 9.94 -25.70 -54.51
N ASP A 8 10.62 -26.79 -54.16
CA ASP A 8 10.14 -28.14 -54.48
C ASP A 8 8.83 -28.46 -53.74
N ALA A 9 8.15 -29.52 -54.17
CA ALA A 9 6.82 -29.88 -53.67
C ALA A 9 6.81 -30.20 -52.17
N ALA A 10 7.91 -30.70 -51.61
CA ALA A 10 8.05 -30.98 -50.18
C ALA A 10 8.14 -29.67 -49.38
N THR A 11 8.96 -28.73 -49.85
CA THR A 11 9.12 -27.40 -49.25
C THR A 11 7.81 -26.60 -49.33
N LEU A 12 7.09 -26.65 -50.46
CA LEU A 12 5.75 -26.05 -50.62
C LEU A 12 4.71 -26.65 -49.66
N GLN A 13 4.77 -27.97 -49.41
CA GLN A 13 3.87 -28.66 -48.49
C GLN A 13 4.19 -28.37 -47.02
N GLU A 14 5.45 -28.10 -46.69
CA GLU A 14 5.90 -27.69 -45.36
C GLU A 14 5.49 -26.24 -45.05
N PHE A 15 5.70 -25.31 -45.99
CA PHE A 15 5.17 -23.94 -45.90
C PHE A 15 3.65 -23.92 -45.74
N SER A 16 2.93 -24.79 -46.46
CA SER A 16 1.48 -24.97 -46.33
C SER A 16 1.06 -25.43 -44.92
N LYS A 17 1.85 -26.29 -44.26
CA LYS A 17 1.59 -26.75 -42.89
C LYS A 17 1.89 -25.67 -41.86
N GLU A 18 2.98 -24.91 -42.02
CA GLU A 18 3.32 -23.79 -41.14
C GLU A 18 2.28 -22.67 -41.22
N GLU A 19 1.83 -22.31 -42.43
CA GLU A 19 0.75 -21.33 -42.62
C GLU A 19 -0.58 -21.81 -42.05
N SER A 20 -0.89 -23.10 -42.23
CA SER A 20 -2.09 -23.71 -41.63
C SER A 20 -2.04 -23.68 -40.10
N LEU A 21 -0.89 -24.02 -39.51
CA LEU A 21 -0.69 -23.96 -38.05
C LEU A 21 -0.78 -22.52 -37.52
N LYS A 22 -0.12 -21.58 -38.22
CA LYS A 22 -0.17 -20.15 -37.89
C LYS A 22 -1.61 -19.63 -37.92
N SER A 23 -2.34 -19.93 -38.99
CA SER A 23 -3.75 -19.54 -39.14
C SER A 23 -4.62 -20.15 -38.04
N TYR A 24 -4.42 -21.43 -37.71
CA TYR A 24 -5.13 -22.11 -36.62
C TYR A 24 -4.89 -21.45 -35.25
N VAL A 25 -3.62 -21.18 -34.90
CA VAL A 25 -3.26 -20.52 -33.63
C VAL A 25 -3.81 -19.09 -33.58
N GLN A 26 -3.71 -18.34 -34.68
CA GLN A 26 -4.21 -16.97 -34.76
C GLN A 26 -5.76 -16.90 -34.78
N GLY A 27 -6.43 -17.91 -35.31
CA GLY A 27 -7.89 -18.01 -35.34
C GLY A 27 -8.52 -18.40 -34.00
N GLN A 28 -7.82 -19.15 -33.14
CA GLN A 28 -8.42 -19.70 -31.92
C GLN A 28 -7.93 -19.05 -30.61
N ALA A 29 -8.80 -18.25 -29.98
CA ALA A 29 -8.49 -17.55 -28.72
C ALA A 29 -8.11 -18.50 -27.56
N ALA A 30 -8.79 -19.64 -27.44
CA ALA A 30 -8.52 -20.64 -26.40
C ALA A 30 -7.13 -21.29 -26.56
N VAL A 31 -6.70 -21.55 -27.80
CA VAL A 31 -5.36 -22.09 -28.10
C VAL A 31 -4.28 -21.06 -27.73
N ARG A 32 -4.46 -19.79 -28.12
CA ARG A 32 -3.53 -18.72 -27.71
C ARG A 32 -3.45 -18.56 -26.20
N ALA A 33 -4.57 -18.70 -25.49
CA ALA A 33 -4.60 -18.62 -24.03
C ALA A 33 -3.78 -19.75 -23.38
N LYS A 34 -3.89 -20.98 -23.89
CA LYS A 34 -3.07 -22.12 -23.42
C LYS A 34 -1.58 -21.93 -23.73
N LEU A 35 -1.24 -21.47 -24.93
CA LEU A 35 0.17 -21.31 -25.34
C LEU A 35 0.88 -20.13 -24.65
N LYS A 36 0.15 -19.08 -24.25
CA LYS A 36 0.72 -17.87 -23.60
C LYS A 36 1.46 -18.13 -22.28
N GLY A 37 1.21 -19.26 -21.62
CA GLY A 37 1.82 -19.62 -20.34
C GLY A 37 2.66 -20.90 -20.40
N PHE A 38 2.93 -21.41 -21.61
CA PHE A 38 3.69 -22.64 -21.75
C PHE A 38 5.14 -22.41 -21.29
N ILE A 39 5.62 -23.25 -20.38
CA ILE A 39 7.00 -23.23 -19.92
C ILE A 39 7.72 -24.29 -20.73
N CYS A 40 8.58 -23.86 -21.64
CA CYS A 40 9.35 -24.76 -22.47
C CYS A 40 10.70 -25.05 -21.81
N HIS A 41 11.07 -26.33 -21.82
CA HIS A 41 12.46 -26.71 -21.71
C HIS A 41 13.12 -26.52 -23.09
N ALA A 42 14.17 -25.72 -23.16
CA ALA A 42 14.92 -25.50 -24.39
C ALA A 42 16.41 -25.34 -24.07
N LYS A 43 17.26 -25.71 -25.02
CA LYS A 43 18.68 -25.34 -24.99
C LYS A 43 18.80 -23.82 -25.17
N SER A 44 19.72 -23.20 -24.43
CA SER A 44 19.95 -21.76 -24.54
C SER A 44 20.47 -21.38 -25.92
N GLU A 45 19.97 -20.30 -26.49
CA GLU A 45 20.58 -19.68 -27.68
C GLU A 45 21.90 -18.98 -27.33
N TRP A 46 22.14 -18.74 -26.03
CA TRP A 46 23.30 -18.06 -25.49
C TRP A 46 24.45 -19.01 -25.14
N ASP A 47 24.33 -20.31 -25.46
CA ASP A 47 25.30 -21.36 -25.17
C ASP A 47 25.91 -21.92 -26.46
N ALA A 48 27.17 -21.57 -26.70
CA ALA A 48 27.93 -21.95 -27.88
C ALA A 48 28.09 -23.47 -28.05
N SER A 49 28.01 -24.25 -26.97
CA SER A 49 28.10 -25.72 -27.05
C SER A 49 26.96 -26.36 -27.84
N ASN A 50 25.86 -25.62 -28.07
CA ASN A 50 24.71 -26.08 -28.84
C ASN A 50 24.71 -25.63 -30.30
N ASN A 51 25.70 -24.85 -30.75
CA ASN A 51 25.70 -24.25 -32.09
C ASN A 51 25.64 -25.30 -33.19
N GLU A 52 26.44 -26.35 -33.12
CA GLU A 52 26.44 -27.38 -34.14
C GLU A 52 25.09 -28.12 -34.22
N ALA A 53 24.49 -28.44 -33.07
CA ALA A 53 23.17 -29.07 -33.03
C ALA A 53 22.04 -28.17 -33.56
N ARG A 54 22.17 -26.84 -33.46
CA ARG A 54 21.18 -25.87 -33.93
C ARG A 54 21.36 -25.46 -35.39
N TYR A 55 22.61 -25.22 -35.79
CA TYR A 55 22.96 -24.56 -37.04
C TYR A 55 23.67 -25.49 -38.02
N GLY A 56 24.11 -26.68 -37.61
CA GLY A 56 24.84 -27.62 -38.46
C GLY A 56 24.13 -27.94 -39.78
N GLY A 57 22.80 -28.05 -39.76
CA GLY A 57 22.01 -28.25 -40.97
C GLY A 57 22.18 -27.17 -42.05
N LEU A 58 22.61 -25.95 -41.69
CA LEU A 58 22.85 -24.87 -42.65
C LEU A 58 24.08 -25.10 -43.52
N LYS A 59 25.04 -25.92 -43.07
CA LYS A 59 26.29 -26.23 -43.79
C LYS A 59 26.19 -27.48 -44.68
N GLU A 60 25.15 -28.28 -44.47
CA GLU A 60 24.85 -29.47 -45.29
C GLU A 60 24.58 -29.08 -46.75
N PRO A 61 24.76 -29.99 -47.74
CA PRO A 61 24.67 -29.65 -49.16
C PRO A 61 23.40 -28.89 -49.56
N GLU A 62 22.25 -29.27 -48.96
CA GLU A 62 20.96 -28.63 -49.21
C GLU A 62 20.66 -27.42 -48.33
N GLY A 63 21.52 -27.16 -47.33
CA GLY A 63 21.44 -26.01 -46.42
C GLY A 63 21.86 -24.70 -47.09
N PHE A 64 21.54 -23.59 -46.44
CA PHE A 64 21.78 -22.25 -46.99
C PHE A 64 23.25 -21.99 -47.38
N PHE A 65 24.20 -22.38 -46.53
CA PHE A 65 25.63 -22.23 -46.80
C PHE A 65 26.17 -23.36 -47.69
N GLY A 66 25.61 -24.57 -47.61
CA GLY A 66 26.00 -25.67 -48.52
C GLY A 66 25.72 -25.35 -49.99
N LYS A 67 24.55 -24.78 -50.30
CA LYS A 67 24.18 -24.32 -51.65
C LYS A 67 25.05 -23.19 -52.18
N ARG A 68 25.81 -22.51 -51.31
CA ARG A 68 26.65 -21.35 -51.64
C ARG A 68 28.14 -21.65 -51.52
N LYS A 69 28.53 -22.90 -51.28
CA LYS A 69 29.91 -23.27 -50.99
C LYS A 69 30.90 -22.87 -52.09
N ASP A 70 30.46 -22.85 -53.35
CA ASP A 70 31.30 -22.45 -54.50
C ASP A 70 31.53 -20.94 -54.59
N VAL A 71 30.66 -20.12 -53.98
CA VAL A 71 30.73 -18.65 -54.04
C VAL A 71 31.10 -18.01 -52.69
N ASP A 72 30.86 -18.71 -51.59
CA ASP A 72 31.19 -18.30 -50.24
C ASP A 72 31.62 -19.51 -49.38
N PRO A 73 32.83 -20.05 -49.61
CA PRO A 73 33.30 -21.27 -48.95
C PRO A 73 33.40 -21.15 -47.42
N ASP A 74 33.62 -19.93 -46.90
CA ASP A 74 33.81 -19.65 -45.48
C ASP A 74 32.56 -19.03 -44.81
N GLY A 75 31.42 -18.97 -45.51
CA GLY A 75 30.22 -18.29 -45.05
C GLY A 75 29.67 -18.82 -43.73
N TYR A 76 29.64 -20.16 -43.57
CA TYR A 76 29.19 -20.80 -42.33
C TYR A 76 30.11 -20.48 -41.15
N THR A 77 31.43 -20.50 -41.39
CA THR A 77 32.44 -20.19 -40.37
C THR A 77 32.24 -18.78 -39.81
N ARG A 78 32.15 -17.77 -40.69
CA ARG A 78 31.92 -16.37 -40.25
C ARG A 78 30.58 -16.21 -39.53
N PHE A 79 29.55 -16.94 -39.94
CA PHE A 79 28.25 -16.92 -39.27
C PHE A 79 28.35 -17.46 -37.84
N ILE A 80 28.99 -18.61 -37.63
CA ILE A 80 29.18 -19.18 -36.29
C ILE A 80 30.04 -18.25 -35.42
N GLU A 81 31.15 -17.73 -35.95
CA GLU A 81 31.99 -16.75 -35.23
C GLU A 81 31.20 -15.52 -34.79
N PHE A 82 30.29 -15.01 -35.64
CA PHE A 82 29.42 -13.90 -35.27
C PHE A 82 28.40 -14.28 -34.19
N VAL A 83 27.77 -15.46 -34.30
CA VAL A 83 26.83 -15.95 -33.29
C VAL A 83 27.51 -16.09 -31.93
N GLU A 84 28.71 -16.68 -31.90
CA GLU A 84 29.49 -16.90 -30.67
C GLU A 84 29.83 -15.60 -29.93
N GLN A 85 30.02 -14.48 -30.64
CA GLN A 85 30.24 -13.17 -30.00
C GLN A 85 29.09 -12.72 -29.10
N SER A 86 27.86 -13.19 -29.38
CA SER A 86 26.67 -12.87 -28.58
C SER A 86 26.39 -13.89 -27.46
N GLN A 87 27.12 -15.02 -27.45
CA GLN A 87 26.88 -16.13 -26.53
C GLN A 87 27.80 -16.04 -25.31
N PHE A 88 27.18 -15.97 -24.14
CA PHE A 88 27.90 -15.69 -22.89
C PHE A 88 27.69 -16.76 -21.81
N MET A 89 26.96 -17.85 -22.09
CA MET A 89 26.67 -18.86 -21.06
C MET A 89 27.93 -19.51 -20.47
N GLY A 90 29.01 -19.64 -21.24
CA GLY A 90 30.30 -20.12 -20.73
C GLY A 90 30.95 -19.22 -19.67
N GLN A 91 30.48 -17.97 -19.52
CA GLN A 91 30.95 -17.00 -18.54
C GLN A 91 30.08 -16.96 -17.28
N VAL A 92 28.90 -17.60 -17.30
CA VAL A 92 27.96 -17.62 -16.18
C VAL A 92 28.27 -18.82 -15.30
N GLN A 93 28.61 -18.59 -14.03
CA GLN A 93 28.70 -19.66 -13.02
C GLN A 93 27.30 -20.13 -12.62
N VAL A 94 26.60 -20.83 -13.50
CA VAL A 94 25.37 -21.55 -13.13
C VAL A 94 25.79 -22.81 -12.39
N GLN A 95 25.26 -23.04 -11.18
CA GLN A 95 25.62 -24.20 -10.36
C GLN A 95 25.49 -25.50 -11.15
N SER A 96 26.62 -26.17 -11.30
CA SER A 96 26.82 -27.43 -12.01
C SER A 96 26.02 -28.55 -11.35
N GLY A 97 24.84 -28.85 -11.89
CA GLY A 97 24.17 -30.13 -11.74
C GLY A 97 24.12 -30.80 -13.12
N GLU A 98 24.23 -32.13 -13.17
CA GLU A 98 24.37 -32.94 -14.40
C GLU A 98 23.25 -32.77 -15.45
N ASP A 99 22.20 -31.99 -15.13
CA ASP A 99 21.06 -31.67 -16.00
C ASP A 99 20.83 -30.14 -16.06
N ASN A 100 21.66 -29.40 -16.80
CA ASN A 100 21.52 -27.95 -17.07
C ASN A 100 20.22 -27.60 -17.86
N LYS A 101 19.05 -27.92 -17.31
CA LYS A 101 17.73 -27.70 -17.89
C LYS A 101 17.31 -26.26 -17.64
N LEU A 102 17.35 -25.44 -18.68
CA LEU A 102 16.84 -24.07 -18.63
C LEU A 102 15.33 -24.06 -18.91
N TRP A 103 14.59 -23.44 -18.00
CA TRP A 103 13.15 -23.25 -18.12
C TRP A 103 12.86 -21.79 -18.46
N PHE A 104 12.19 -21.56 -19.58
CA PHE A 104 11.87 -20.21 -20.04
C PHE A 104 10.46 -19.85 -19.63
N PHE A 105 10.36 -18.82 -18.79
CA PHE A 105 9.10 -18.26 -18.34
C PHE A 105 8.75 -17.03 -19.17
N HIS A 106 7.48 -16.83 -19.47
CA HIS A 106 7.04 -15.59 -20.13
C HIS A 106 7.24 -14.40 -19.17
N PRO A 107 8.14 -13.44 -19.44
CA PRO A 107 8.51 -12.39 -18.48
C PRO A 107 7.32 -11.50 -18.07
N LEU A 108 6.43 -11.19 -19.01
CA LEU A 108 5.20 -10.44 -18.74
C LEU A 108 4.23 -11.16 -17.77
N ALA A 109 4.34 -12.48 -17.59
CA ALA A 109 3.51 -13.19 -16.61
C ALA A 109 3.92 -12.78 -15.18
N PHE A 110 5.21 -12.64 -14.90
CA PHE A 110 5.70 -12.11 -13.62
C PHE A 110 5.24 -10.68 -13.39
N ILE A 111 5.37 -9.82 -14.41
CA ILE A 111 4.90 -8.43 -14.30
C ILE A 111 3.41 -8.39 -14.00
N ARG A 112 2.59 -9.16 -14.72
CA ARG A 112 1.13 -9.24 -14.45
C ARG A 112 0.83 -9.79 -13.06
N HIS A 113 1.64 -10.72 -12.55
CA HIS A 113 1.48 -11.27 -11.20
C HIS A 113 1.85 -10.22 -10.14
N PHE A 114 3.02 -9.58 -10.26
CA PHE A 114 3.48 -8.56 -9.32
C PHE A 114 2.59 -7.32 -9.30
N ARG A 115 1.96 -6.94 -10.42
CA ARG A 115 0.95 -5.87 -10.47
C ARG A 115 -0.26 -6.14 -9.56
N LYS A 116 -0.54 -7.40 -9.21
CA LYS A 116 -1.63 -7.74 -8.28
C LYS A 116 -1.30 -7.43 -6.82
N CYS A 117 -0.02 -7.17 -6.50
CA CYS A 117 0.38 -6.80 -5.14
C CYS A 117 -0.17 -5.42 -4.72
N GLY A 118 -0.40 -4.52 -5.68
CA GLY A 118 -0.96 -3.18 -5.43
C GLY A 118 -0.07 -2.30 -4.55
N TRP A 119 1.25 -2.56 -4.53
CA TRP A 119 2.20 -1.79 -3.75
C TRP A 119 2.55 -0.49 -4.46
N LEU A 120 2.61 0.60 -3.69
CA LEU A 120 3.18 1.84 -4.15
C LEU A 120 4.70 1.72 -4.20
N SER A 121 5.27 2.18 -5.31
CA SER A 121 6.68 2.53 -5.40
C SER A 121 6.97 3.83 -4.65
N ALA A 122 8.25 4.07 -4.34
CA ALA A 122 8.68 5.32 -3.73
C ALA A 122 8.34 6.55 -4.60
N ASN A 123 8.40 6.40 -5.93
CA ASN A 123 8.07 7.47 -6.88
C ASN A 123 6.58 7.81 -6.88
N GLU A 124 5.69 6.80 -6.90
CA GLU A 124 4.25 7.03 -6.78
C GLU A 124 3.92 7.67 -5.44
N PHE A 125 4.49 7.16 -4.34
CA PHE A 125 4.24 7.72 -3.02
C PHE A 125 4.74 9.15 -2.88
N LYS A 126 5.89 9.49 -3.48
CA LYS A 126 6.38 10.88 -3.57
C LYS A 126 5.46 11.78 -4.37
N ARG A 127 4.86 11.30 -5.46
CA ARG A 127 3.89 12.10 -6.23
C ARG A 127 2.64 12.40 -5.40
N ILE A 128 2.13 11.42 -4.64
CA ILE A 128 0.92 11.58 -3.83
C ILE A 128 1.22 12.45 -2.59
N TYR A 129 2.31 12.16 -1.88
CA TYR A 129 2.76 12.89 -0.68
C TYR A 129 3.93 13.80 -1.09
N SER A 130 3.65 14.75 -1.98
CA SER A 130 4.66 15.63 -2.58
C SER A 130 5.37 16.55 -1.59
N ASP A 131 6.59 16.97 -1.94
CA ASP A 131 7.42 17.87 -1.11
C ASP A 131 6.73 19.22 -0.82
N ASN A 132 5.76 19.62 -1.65
CA ASN A 132 4.98 20.85 -1.48
C ASN A 132 4.03 20.81 -0.28
N HIS A 133 3.71 19.63 0.27
CA HIS A 133 2.88 19.51 1.47
C HIS A 133 3.68 19.69 2.77
N TYR A 134 5.01 19.77 2.67
CA TYR A 134 5.90 19.87 3.82
C TYR A 134 6.46 21.29 3.96
N PRO A 135 6.58 21.82 5.19
CA PRO A 135 7.34 23.04 5.43
C PRO A 135 8.80 22.89 4.98
N ARG A 136 9.40 23.94 4.38
CA ARG A 136 10.77 23.89 3.81
C ARG A 136 11.85 23.30 4.71
N ASN A 137 11.76 23.54 6.02
CA ASN A 137 12.76 23.11 7.00
C ASN A 137 12.21 22.03 7.96
N VAL A 138 11.18 21.28 7.55
CA VAL A 138 10.65 20.20 8.39
C VAL A 138 11.72 19.14 8.66
N ARG A 139 11.71 18.61 9.87
CA ARG A 139 12.54 17.48 10.31
C ARG A 139 11.66 16.48 11.07
N PRO A 140 11.66 15.19 10.69
CA PRO A 140 12.29 14.61 9.49
C PRO A 140 11.77 15.23 8.18
N SER A 141 12.59 15.21 7.12
CA SER A 141 12.21 15.71 5.80
C SER A 141 11.08 14.88 5.18
N GLY A 142 10.39 15.41 4.17
CA GLY A 142 9.33 14.68 3.47
C GLY A 142 9.82 13.34 2.88
N GLU A 143 11.06 13.28 2.40
CA GLU A 143 11.67 12.04 1.91
C GLU A 143 11.89 11.01 3.02
N GLU A 144 12.43 11.44 4.16
CA GLU A 144 12.63 10.57 5.33
C GLU A 144 11.29 10.03 5.86
N LEU A 145 10.26 10.89 5.92
CA LEU A 145 8.91 10.48 6.33
C LEU A 145 8.33 9.45 5.36
N ARG A 146 8.39 9.70 4.05
CA ARG A 146 7.90 8.73 3.04
C ARG A 146 8.66 7.41 3.12
N SER A 147 9.99 7.46 3.24
CA SER A 147 10.82 6.26 3.36
C SER A 147 10.45 5.43 4.59
N THR A 148 10.24 6.11 5.73
CA THR A 148 9.84 5.47 7.00
C THR A 148 8.51 4.74 6.88
N TYR A 149 7.50 5.34 6.25
CA TYR A 149 6.13 4.81 6.29
C TYR A 149 5.70 4.05 5.03
N LEU A 150 6.46 4.05 3.93
CA LEU A 150 6.07 3.37 2.69
C LEU A 150 5.84 1.87 2.89
N THR A 151 6.80 1.19 3.53
CA THR A 151 6.69 -0.26 3.78
C THR A 151 5.53 -0.59 4.73
N PRO A 152 5.40 0.06 5.92
CA PRO A 152 4.22 -0.10 6.77
C PRO A 152 2.90 0.15 6.04
N LEU A 153 2.84 1.15 5.16
CA LEU A 153 1.65 1.47 4.39
C LEU A 153 1.27 0.37 3.39
N ASN A 154 2.22 -0.11 2.59
CA ASN A 154 1.99 -1.22 1.66
C ASN A 154 1.59 -2.52 2.38
N LEU A 155 2.17 -2.79 3.56
CA LEU A 155 1.80 -3.95 4.37
C LEU A 155 0.38 -3.83 4.93
N ALA A 156 0.03 -2.66 5.49
CA ALA A 156 -1.29 -2.42 6.05
C ALA A 156 -2.38 -2.46 4.97
N THR A 157 -2.20 -1.76 3.83
CA THR A 157 -3.22 -1.74 2.77
C THR A 157 -3.45 -3.11 2.18
N ARG A 158 -2.42 -3.95 2.06
CA ARG A 158 -2.58 -5.37 1.68
C ARG A 158 -3.32 -6.16 2.76
N LYS A 159 -2.88 -6.08 4.03
CA LYS A 159 -3.45 -6.82 5.16
C LYS A 159 -4.95 -6.56 5.32
N PHE A 160 -5.39 -5.31 5.13
CA PHE A 160 -6.78 -4.89 5.32
C PHE A 160 -7.59 -4.78 4.01
N VAL A 161 -7.03 -5.25 2.89
CA VAL A 161 -7.70 -5.27 1.56
C VAL A 161 -8.13 -3.85 1.12
N LEU A 162 -7.23 -2.89 1.31
CA LEU A 162 -7.37 -1.49 0.93
C LEU A 162 -6.50 -1.13 -0.29
N ALA A 163 -5.82 -2.09 -0.91
CA ALA A 163 -4.91 -1.86 -2.03
C ALA A 163 -5.59 -1.72 -3.41
N THR A 164 -6.93 -1.76 -3.50
CA THR A 164 -7.61 -1.41 -4.76
C THR A 164 -7.49 0.10 -5.00
N PRO A 165 -7.45 0.57 -6.27
CA PRO A 165 -7.15 1.97 -6.58
C PRO A 165 -7.99 2.99 -5.79
N SER A 166 -9.31 2.82 -5.77
CA SER A 166 -10.22 3.71 -5.02
C SER A 166 -9.99 3.63 -3.51
N ARG A 167 -9.89 2.43 -2.93
CA ARG A 167 -9.64 2.26 -1.49
C ARG A 167 -8.32 2.83 -1.04
N LEU A 168 -7.28 2.64 -1.83
CA LEU A 168 -5.95 3.17 -1.53
C LEU A 168 -5.96 4.69 -1.57
N ALA A 169 -6.58 5.28 -2.58
CA ALA A 169 -6.69 6.73 -2.70
C ALA A 169 -7.48 7.36 -1.55
N HIS A 170 -8.64 6.79 -1.18
CA HIS A 170 -9.40 7.26 -0.02
C HIS A 170 -8.62 7.08 1.28
N PHE A 171 -7.94 5.93 1.47
CA PHE A 171 -7.12 5.69 2.66
C PHE A 171 -6.02 6.75 2.82
N LEU A 172 -5.31 7.04 1.72
CA LEU A 172 -4.24 8.04 1.64
C LEU A 172 -4.75 9.47 1.78
N GLY A 173 -5.80 9.86 1.07
CA GLY A 173 -6.32 11.23 1.09
C GLY A 173 -6.91 11.59 2.44
N GLN A 174 -7.69 10.68 3.01
CA GLN A 174 -8.16 10.83 4.39
C GLN A 174 -6.98 10.82 5.37
N GLY A 175 -5.92 10.06 5.09
CA GLY A 175 -4.79 9.86 6.02
C GLY A 175 -3.84 11.04 6.04
N ALA A 176 -3.68 11.71 4.91
CA ALA A 176 -2.95 12.96 4.77
C ALA A 176 -3.52 14.05 5.69
N VAL A 177 -4.85 14.13 5.83
CA VAL A 177 -5.49 15.07 6.76
C VAL A 177 -5.20 14.72 8.22
N GLU A 178 -5.42 13.46 8.63
CA GLU A 178 -5.27 13.03 10.03
C GLU A 178 -3.83 13.00 10.55
N SER A 179 -2.87 12.74 9.65
CA SER A 179 -1.45 12.61 10.00
C SER A 179 -0.62 13.83 9.61
N ALA A 180 -1.26 14.88 9.10
CA ALA A 180 -0.60 16.02 8.47
C ALA A 180 0.50 15.54 7.50
N TRP A 181 0.12 14.73 6.51
CA TRP A 181 1.04 14.16 5.53
C TRP A 181 2.20 13.34 6.15
N LEU A 182 1.88 12.48 7.13
CA LEU A 182 2.81 11.65 7.91
C LEU A 182 3.67 12.40 8.94
N MET A 183 3.54 13.73 9.06
CA MET A 183 4.33 14.52 10.00
C MET A 183 3.93 14.26 11.46
N SER A 184 2.73 13.75 11.72
CA SER A 184 2.25 13.46 13.07
C SER A 184 1.53 12.12 13.17
N MET A 185 1.93 11.32 14.16
CA MET A 185 1.30 10.06 14.54
C MET A 185 0.73 10.10 15.97
N GLN A 186 0.60 11.30 16.55
CA GLN A 186 0.04 11.50 17.89
C GLN A 186 -0.62 12.87 18.02
N GLU A 187 -1.77 12.93 18.68
CA GLU A 187 -2.50 14.18 18.94
C GLU A 187 -1.69 15.10 19.86
N THR A 188 -1.45 16.33 19.45
CA THR A 188 -0.79 17.35 20.29
C THR A 188 -1.79 18.09 21.16
N SER A 189 -1.34 18.59 22.31
CA SER A 189 -2.12 19.46 23.18
C SER A 189 -1.69 20.93 23.09
N MET A 190 -2.48 21.81 23.70
CA MET A 190 -2.16 23.24 23.83
C MET A 190 -2.01 23.61 25.32
N LEU A 191 -1.00 24.41 25.62
CA LEU A 191 -0.90 25.17 26.86
C LEU A 191 -1.86 26.35 26.82
N GLY A 192 -2.36 26.76 27.97
CA GLY A 192 -3.36 27.81 28.04
C GLY A 192 -3.87 28.08 29.46
N THR A 193 -4.96 28.82 29.54
CA THR A 193 -5.63 29.14 30.81
C THR A 193 -6.87 28.27 31.01
N VAL A 194 -7.12 27.88 32.26
CA VAL A 194 -8.33 27.16 32.64
C VAL A 194 -9.34 28.16 33.19
N THR A 195 -10.51 28.22 32.57
CA THR A 195 -11.61 29.10 32.98
C THR A 195 -12.87 28.25 33.06
N ALA A 196 -13.51 28.19 34.24
CA ALA A 196 -14.75 27.43 34.47
C ALA A 196 -14.70 25.96 34.01
N GLY A 197 -13.54 25.29 34.13
CA GLY A 197 -13.35 23.89 33.74
C GLY A 197 -13.01 23.66 32.26
N ALA A 198 -13.05 24.70 31.44
CA ALA A 198 -12.60 24.69 30.05
C ALA A 198 -11.15 25.20 29.92
N LEU A 199 -10.41 24.69 28.93
CA LEU A 199 -9.05 25.11 28.64
C LEU A 199 -9.02 25.93 27.34
N HIS A 200 -8.53 27.17 27.45
CA HIS A 200 -8.34 28.09 26.34
C HIS A 200 -6.89 28.02 25.85
N GLY A 201 -6.67 27.31 24.74
CA GLY A 201 -5.35 27.08 24.19
C GLY A 201 -4.72 28.35 23.62
N ALA A 202 -3.48 28.63 24.02
CA ALA A 202 -2.70 29.79 23.59
C ALA A 202 -1.47 29.38 22.75
N ALA A 203 -0.83 28.26 23.09
CA ALA A 203 0.36 27.77 22.40
C ALA A 203 0.39 26.25 22.40
N ILE A 204 1.02 25.62 21.40
CA ILE A 204 1.20 24.16 21.37
C ILE A 204 2.10 23.75 22.55
N ASN A 205 1.70 22.71 23.28
CA ASN A 205 2.51 22.15 24.36
C ASN A 205 3.67 21.33 23.77
N PRO A 206 4.94 21.74 23.96
CA PRO A 206 6.08 21.01 23.41
C PRO A 206 6.19 19.58 23.93
N ALA A 207 5.80 19.32 25.19
CA ALA A 207 5.88 17.98 25.78
C ALA A 207 5.00 16.97 25.04
N SER A 208 3.81 17.40 24.60
CA SER A 208 2.88 16.55 23.86
C SER A 208 3.36 16.13 22.46
N LYS A 209 4.37 16.84 21.92
CA LYS A 209 4.97 16.58 20.62
C LYS A 209 6.12 15.56 20.67
N ILE A 210 6.69 15.32 21.85
CA ILE A 210 7.80 14.38 21.98
C ILE A 210 7.28 12.99 21.59
N SER A 211 8.02 12.29 20.73
CA SER A 211 7.62 10.95 20.31
C SER A 211 7.58 10.04 21.53
N GLU A 212 6.48 9.32 21.70
CA GLU A 212 6.38 8.38 22.82
C GLU A 212 7.33 7.17 22.67
N SER A 213 7.87 6.94 21.46
CA SER A 213 9.02 6.02 21.28
C SER A 213 10.26 6.51 22.02
N ASP A 214 10.48 7.81 22.05
CA ASP A 214 11.65 8.43 22.65
C ASP A 214 11.48 8.56 24.16
N LEU A 215 10.23 8.72 24.62
CA LEU A 215 9.89 8.69 26.05
C LEU A 215 10.05 7.28 26.65
N GLY A 216 9.75 6.23 25.89
CA GLY A 216 9.70 4.85 26.39
C GLY A 216 8.45 4.53 27.22
N HIS A 217 7.52 5.49 27.32
CA HIS A 217 6.23 5.38 28.00
C HIS A 217 5.17 6.24 27.28
N TRP A 218 3.90 6.07 27.63
CA TRP A 218 2.84 6.93 27.09
C TRP A 218 2.83 8.30 27.79
N TYR A 219 2.66 9.38 27.04
CA TYR A 219 2.69 10.74 27.58
C TYR A 219 1.59 10.96 28.62
N GLY A 220 1.98 11.18 29.88
CA GLY A 220 1.10 11.26 31.04
C GLY A 220 1.30 10.12 32.05
N GLN A 221 2.16 9.14 31.75
CA GLN A 221 2.40 7.99 32.65
C GLN A 221 3.07 8.42 33.95
N VAL A 222 3.91 9.45 33.92
CA VAL A 222 4.51 10.01 35.12
C VAL A 222 3.74 11.24 35.59
N PRO A 223 3.63 11.49 36.92
CA PRO A 223 2.80 12.58 37.45
C PRO A 223 3.15 13.98 36.92
N SER A 224 4.40 14.22 36.55
CA SER A 224 4.86 15.51 36.00
C SER A 224 4.38 15.79 34.57
N GLU A 225 3.79 14.82 33.89
CA GLU A 225 3.28 14.93 32.52
C GLU A 225 1.76 15.14 32.47
N GLU A 226 1.10 15.43 33.61
CA GLU A 226 -0.34 15.69 33.62
C GLU A 226 -0.71 16.83 32.67
N ASP A 227 -1.61 16.54 31.73
CA ASP A 227 -2.03 17.47 30.70
C ASP A 227 -3.56 17.64 30.71
N LEU A 228 -4.00 18.79 31.23
CA LEU A 228 -5.43 19.10 31.38
C LEU A 228 -6.16 19.19 30.03
N TRP A 229 -5.45 19.44 28.93
CA TRP A 229 -6.05 19.62 27.60
C TRP A 229 -6.97 18.48 27.19
N PHE A 230 -6.58 17.23 27.46
CA PHE A 230 -7.34 16.07 27.02
C PHE A 230 -8.61 15.84 27.84
N LYS A 231 -8.62 16.27 29.11
CA LYS A 231 -9.75 16.13 30.05
C LYS A 231 -10.62 17.37 30.17
N SER A 232 -10.29 18.46 29.48
CA SER A 232 -11.06 19.70 29.46
C SER A 232 -11.85 19.88 28.16
N GLU A 233 -12.89 20.70 28.20
CA GLU A 233 -13.43 21.29 26.97
C GLU A 233 -12.39 22.25 26.38
N LYS A 234 -12.16 22.14 25.07
CA LYS A 234 -11.04 22.78 24.37
C LYS A 234 -11.53 23.99 23.59
N PHE A 235 -10.94 25.15 23.83
CA PHE A 235 -11.19 26.39 23.10
C PHE A 235 -9.91 26.91 22.46
N ASN A 236 -10.04 27.61 21.35
CA ASN A 236 -8.93 28.36 20.76
C ASN A 236 -8.70 29.68 21.52
N SER A 237 -7.60 30.37 21.18
CA SER A 237 -7.21 31.64 21.81
C SER A 237 -8.24 32.78 21.64
N HIS A 238 -9.15 32.66 20.67
CA HIS A 238 -10.21 33.63 20.40
C HIS A 238 -11.56 33.24 21.03
N GLY A 239 -11.59 32.19 21.88
CA GLY A 239 -12.81 31.71 22.54
C GLY A 239 -13.73 30.86 21.66
N GLY A 240 -13.28 30.47 20.47
CA GLY A 240 -13.99 29.52 19.62
C GLY A 240 -13.82 28.09 20.13
N ARG A 241 -14.92 27.36 20.28
CA ARG A 241 -14.91 25.96 20.71
C ARG A 241 -14.25 25.07 19.65
N ILE A 242 -13.30 24.23 20.08
CA ILE A 242 -12.61 23.25 19.23
C ILE A 242 -13.25 21.88 19.38
N ALA A 243 -13.22 21.32 20.60
CA ALA A 243 -13.70 19.97 20.88
C ALA A 243 -14.05 19.81 22.37
N GLY A 244 -14.83 18.77 22.68
CA GLY A 244 -15.13 18.41 24.06
C GLY A 244 -13.98 17.66 24.75
N SER A 245 -14.13 17.48 26.05
CA SER A 245 -13.29 16.57 26.84
C SER A 245 -13.41 15.13 26.35
N TYR A 246 -12.32 14.37 26.45
CA TYR A 246 -12.32 12.92 26.25
C TYR A 246 -12.73 12.14 27.50
N ASP A 247 -12.93 12.83 28.62
CA ASP A 247 -13.38 12.21 29.85
C ASP A 247 -14.78 11.59 29.68
N TRP A 248 -14.96 10.38 30.18
CA TRP A 248 -16.18 9.58 30.02
C TRP A 248 -16.67 9.39 28.57
N LYS A 249 -15.76 9.50 27.58
CA LYS A 249 -16.04 9.24 26.15
C LYS A 249 -15.33 7.98 25.67
N ASN A 250 -15.92 7.29 24.70
CA ASN A 250 -15.31 6.15 24.01
C ASN A 250 -14.68 5.11 24.96
N GLY A 251 -15.35 4.79 26.07
CA GLY A 251 -14.88 3.81 27.05
C GLY A 251 -13.87 4.33 28.07
N ASN A 252 -13.47 5.60 28.03
CA ASN A 252 -12.66 6.22 29.07
C ASN A 252 -13.48 6.31 30.37
N CYS A 253 -12.92 5.88 31.49
CA CYS A 253 -13.60 5.91 32.80
C CYS A 253 -12.65 6.05 33.99
N ASP A 254 -11.34 6.01 33.78
CA ASP A 254 -10.35 6.30 34.81
C ASP A 254 -9.79 7.73 34.63
N LYS A 255 -9.25 8.32 35.71
CA LYS A 255 -8.81 9.72 35.76
C LYS A 255 -7.86 10.11 34.62
N ASP A 256 -6.99 9.20 34.21
CA ASP A 256 -5.93 9.46 33.23
C ASP A 256 -6.34 9.02 31.81
N ASP A 257 -7.49 8.36 31.64
CA ASP A 257 -7.88 7.74 30.36
C ASP A 257 -7.98 8.74 29.22
N ALA A 258 -8.43 9.97 29.51
CA ALA A 258 -8.54 11.04 28.53
C ALA A 258 -7.19 11.34 27.85
N GLN A 259 -6.11 11.42 28.63
CA GLN A 259 -4.76 11.64 28.12
C GLN A 259 -4.12 10.33 27.63
N LYS A 260 -4.23 9.27 28.43
CA LYS A 260 -3.66 7.95 28.13
C LYS A 260 -4.13 7.40 26.78
N PHE A 261 -5.40 7.60 26.43
CA PHE A 261 -6.01 7.16 25.17
C PHE A 261 -6.27 8.31 24.18
N ARG A 262 -5.42 9.35 24.19
CA ARG A 262 -5.38 10.38 23.14
C ARG A 262 -5.16 9.78 21.75
N GLY A 263 -5.46 10.55 20.71
CA GLY A 263 -5.28 10.11 19.32
C GLY A 263 -3.86 9.69 19.00
N ARG A 264 -3.69 8.49 18.40
CA ARG A 264 -2.41 8.02 17.85
C ARG A 264 -2.57 7.30 16.52
N GLY A 265 -1.46 7.22 15.78
CA GLY A 265 -1.35 6.57 14.50
C GLY A 265 -1.98 7.35 13.34
N PHE A 266 -1.96 6.74 12.17
CA PHE A 266 -2.33 7.37 10.89
C PHE A 266 -3.78 7.87 10.82
N LYS A 267 -4.64 7.36 11.70
CA LYS A 267 -6.06 7.74 11.82
C LYS A 267 -6.49 8.12 13.22
N GLN A 268 -5.55 8.58 14.05
CA GLN A 268 -5.84 9.12 15.37
C GLN A 268 -6.77 8.19 16.18
N LEU A 269 -6.40 6.91 16.33
CA LEU A 269 -7.13 5.95 17.16
C LEU A 269 -7.26 6.56 18.57
N THR A 270 -8.49 6.79 19.03
CA THR A 270 -8.77 7.59 20.24
C THR A 270 -9.79 6.90 21.15
N GLY A 271 -9.54 6.90 22.45
CA GLY A 271 -10.44 6.39 23.48
C GLY A 271 -10.26 4.90 23.75
N ARG A 272 -10.36 4.53 25.03
CA ARG A 272 -10.05 3.20 25.56
C ARG A 272 -10.76 2.04 24.84
N SER A 273 -12.00 2.24 24.40
CA SER A 273 -12.75 1.24 23.64
C SER A 273 -12.08 0.88 22.32
N ASN A 274 -11.69 1.87 21.51
CA ASN A 274 -11.02 1.66 20.24
C ASN A 274 -9.62 1.04 20.43
N TYR A 275 -8.89 1.48 21.46
CA TYR A 275 -7.63 0.86 21.86
C TYR A 275 -7.82 -0.61 22.26
N ALA A 276 -8.81 -0.91 23.11
CA ALA A 276 -9.09 -2.29 23.51
C ALA A 276 -9.44 -3.19 22.32
N SER A 277 -10.26 -2.71 21.39
CA SER A 277 -10.57 -3.46 20.16
C SER A 277 -9.31 -3.76 19.35
N TYR A 278 -8.41 -2.78 19.20
CA TYR A 278 -7.15 -2.99 18.49
C TYR A 278 -6.22 -3.96 19.24
N TRP A 279 -6.12 -3.85 20.57
CA TRP A 279 -5.32 -4.78 21.38
C TRP A 279 -5.85 -6.21 21.29
N LEU A 280 -7.17 -6.39 21.30
CA LEU A 280 -7.81 -7.69 21.10
C LEU A 280 -7.50 -8.24 19.71
N PHE A 281 -7.60 -7.42 18.66
CA PHE A 281 -7.24 -7.80 17.29
C PHE A 281 -5.76 -8.20 17.15
N ARG A 282 -4.88 -7.52 17.87
CA ARG A 282 -3.44 -7.84 17.91
C ARG A 282 -3.11 -9.06 18.78
N GLY A 283 -4.08 -9.58 19.54
CA GLY A 283 -3.88 -10.68 20.48
C GLY A 283 -3.08 -10.29 21.73
N TRP A 284 -2.98 -8.99 22.04
CA TRP A 284 -2.26 -8.49 23.22
C TRP A 284 -3.10 -8.56 24.50
N ILE A 285 -4.42 -8.63 24.35
CA ILE A 285 -5.37 -8.94 25.43
C ILE A 285 -6.35 -10.02 24.95
N THR A 286 -7.11 -10.59 25.88
CA THR A 286 -8.10 -11.64 25.58
C THR A 286 -9.53 -11.12 25.75
N ARG A 287 -10.49 -11.68 25.01
CA ARG A 287 -11.91 -11.30 25.08
C ARG A 287 -12.49 -11.47 26.50
N SER A 288 -11.95 -12.41 27.28
CA SER A 288 -12.36 -12.70 28.65
C SER A 288 -11.78 -11.74 29.69
N SER A 289 -10.77 -10.92 29.35
CA SER A 289 -10.16 -10.00 30.30
C SER A 289 -10.96 -8.72 30.55
N PHE A 290 -12.09 -8.53 29.84
CA PHE A 290 -12.95 -7.35 29.99
C PHE A 290 -14.38 -7.59 29.48
N THR A 291 -15.34 -6.82 29.99
CA THR A 291 -16.73 -6.89 29.56
C THR A 291 -16.95 -6.04 28.33
N ASP A 292 -17.56 -6.60 27.27
CA ASP A 292 -17.78 -5.84 26.05
C ASP A 292 -18.73 -4.68 26.28
N SER A 293 -18.46 -3.58 25.58
CA SER A 293 -19.31 -2.40 25.65
C SER A 293 -19.52 -1.95 27.11
N TRP A 294 -18.43 -1.88 27.89
CA TRP A 294 -18.48 -1.46 29.30
C TRP A 294 -19.01 -0.03 29.47
N TRP A 295 -18.86 0.82 28.45
CA TRP A 295 -19.46 2.15 28.39
C TRP A 295 -21.00 2.15 28.38
N ASN A 296 -21.65 0.99 28.17
CA ASN A 296 -23.09 0.85 28.33
C ASN A 296 -23.52 0.56 29.78
N ASP A 297 -22.58 0.41 30.72
CA ASP A 297 -22.89 0.29 32.14
C ASP A 297 -23.64 1.53 32.64
N ALA A 298 -24.64 1.34 33.50
CA ALA A 298 -25.43 2.43 34.04
C ALA A 298 -24.59 3.39 34.89
N ALA A 299 -23.61 2.89 35.64
CA ALA A 299 -22.69 3.70 36.43
C ALA A 299 -21.72 4.49 35.54
N PHE A 300 -21.29 3.92 34.41
CA PHE A 300 -20.51 4.66 33.41
C PHE A 300 -21.24 5.92 32.92
N ARG A 301 -22.53 5.78 32.59
CA ARG A 301 -23.36 6.92 32.13
C ARG A 301 -23.58 7.99 33.21
N ARG A 302 -23.40 7.62 34.49
CA ARG A 302 -23.44 8.55 35.63
C ARG A 302 -22.07 9.07 36.05
N HIS A 303 -21.02 8.72 35.30
CA HIS A 303 -19.62 9.05 35.61
C HIS A 303 -19.18 8.51 36.99
N ASP A 304 -19.68 7.33 37.36
CA ASP A 304 -19.38 6.65 38.62
C ASP A 304 -18.54 5.40 38.36
N ARG A 305 -17.22 5.54 38.51
CA ARG A 305 -16.26 4.46 38.23
C ARG A 305 -16.34 3.31 39.25
N ASN A 306 -16.61 3.64 40.51
CA ASN A 306 -16.65 2.68 41.62
C ASN A 306 -17.92 1.83 41.59
N GLY A 307 -19.04 2.39 41.09
CA GLY A 307 -20.30 1.68 40.91
C GLY A 307 -20.40 0.83 39.64
N MET A 308 -19.36 0.80 38.79
CA MET A 308 -19.38 -0.01 37.56
C MET A 308 -19.37 -1.50 37.87
N THR A 309 -20.26 -2.23 37.20
CA THR A 309 -20.35 -3.70 37.26
C THR A 309 -19.61 -4.36 36.11
N LYS A 310 -19.55 -3.69 34.96
CA LYS A 310 -18.77 -4.13 33.80
C LYS A 310 -17.30 -3.78 33.98
N THR A 311 -16.41 -4.71 33.62
CA THR A 311 -14.96 -4.53 33.72
C THR A 311 -14.42 -3.84 32.46
N PRO A 312 -13.84 -2.62 32.55
CA PRO A 312 -13.17 -1.97 31.44
C PRO A 312 -11.89 -2.72 31.03
N ALA A 313 -11.52 -2.65 29.75
CA ALA A 313 -10.29 -3.29 29.26
C ALA A 313 -9.03 -2.67 29.85
N ASN A 314 -8.07 -3.48 30.30
CA ASN A 314 -6.75 -2.97 30.65
C ASN A 314 -5.87 -2.85 29.40
N VAL A 315 -5.37 -1.65 29.13
CA VAL A 315 -4.39 -1.37 28.07
C VAL A 315 -3.28 -0.54 28.73
N GLU A 316 -2.13 -1.17 28.97
CA GLU A 316 -1.04 -0.58 29.77
C GLU A 316 -0.12 0.28 28.91
N ASP A 317 0.06 -0.09 27.65
CA ASP A 317 1.08 0.37 26.71
C ASP A 317 0.50 1.08 25.47
N PRO A 318 -0.47 2.02 25.59
CA PRO A 318 -1.19 2.59 24.44
C PRO A 318 -0.29 3.32 23.44
N HIS A 319 0.87 3.79 23.88
CA HIS A 319 1.88 4.44 23.04
C HIS A 319 2.40 3.56 21.89
N ARG A 320 2.25 2.23 21.99
CA ARG A 320 2.61 1.30 20.90
C ARG A 320 1.90 1.62 19.58
N VAL A 321 0.72 2.25 19.61
CA VAL A 321 0.03 2.69 18.38
C VAL A 321 0.85 3.74 17.62
N ALA A 322 1.64 4.57 18.30
CA ALA A 322 2.46 5.59 17.66
C ALA A 322 3.73 5.01 16.99
N PHE A 323 4.12 3.78 17.32
CA PHE A 323 5.32 3.16 16.76
C PHE A 323 5.15 2.84 15.27
N ILE A 324 6.27 2.86 14.53
CA ILE A 324 6.30 2.73 13.06
C ILE A 324 5.59 1.44 12.60
N GLU A 325 5.76 0.34 13.33
CA GLU A 325 5.18 -0.95 12.99
C GLU A 325 3.66 -1.05 13.23
N ASN A 326 3.05 -0.09 13.95
CA ASN A 326 1.64 -0.13 14.34
C ASN A 326 0.84 1.11 13.89
N CYS A 327 1.48 2.24 13.62
CA CYS A 327 0.81 3.52 13.35
C CYS A 327 -0.06 3.49 12.08
N ILE A 328 0.41 2.88 11.00
CA ILE A 328 -0.40 2.74 9.77
C ILE A 328 -1.38 1.56 9.91
N ASP A 329 -0.94 0.47 10.55
CA ASP A 329 -1.76 -0.75 10.76
C ASP A 329 -3.02 -0.45 11.57
N SER A 330 -2.89 0.31 12.67
CA SER A 330 -4.02 0.73 13.51
C SER A 330 -5.01 1.60 12.76
N GLY A 331 -4.54 2.48 11.86
CA GLY A 331 -5.41 3.31 11.04
C GLY A 331 -6.17 2.49 9.99
N ALA A 332 -5.51 1.52 9.36
CA ALA A 332 -6.16 0.59 8.44
C ALA A 332 -7.15 -0.33 9.16
N PHE A 333 -6.81 -0.81 10.36
CA PHE A 333 -7.71 -1.54 11.26
C PHE A 333 -8.96 -0.71 11.58
N TYR A 334 -8.79 0.54 12.00
CA TYR A 334 -9.92 1.40 12.37
C TYR A 334 -10.89 1.59 11.20
N ILE A 335 -10.37 1.88 10.00
CA ILE A 335 -11.20 2.07 8.80
C ILE A 335 -11.88 0.78 8.37
N ARG A 336 -11.18 -0.35 8.39
CA ARG A 336 -11.70 -1.62 7.84
C ARG A 336 -12.57 -2.38 8.82
N VAL A 337 -12.21 -2.38 10.10
CA VAL A 337 -12.77 -3.25 11.14
C VAL A 337 -13.72 -2.47 12.04
N GLU A 338 -13.27 -1.36 12.63
CA GLU A 338 -14.09 -0.57 13.57
C GLU A 338 -15.14 0.31 12.88
N ARG A 339 -14.93 0.62 11.60
CA ARG A 339 -15.82 1.46 10.79
C ARG A 339 -16.20 0.75 9.49
N PRO A 340 -16.89 -0.41 9.53
CA PRO A 340 -17.13 -1.24 8.35
C PRO A 340 -18.00 -0.55 7.27
N LYS A 341 -18.71 0.53 7.62
CA LYS A 341 -19.44 1.36 6.64
C LYS A 341 -18.50 2.14 5.72
N VAL A 342 -17.31 2.50 6.18
CA VAL A 342 -16.36 3.32 5.41
C VAL A 342 -16.01 2.67 4.09
N VAL A 343 -15.62 1.39 4.11
CA VAL A 343 -15.28 0.69 2.86
C VAL A 343 -16.50 0.48 1.97
N LYS A 344 -17.71 0.32 2.54
CA LYS A 344 -18.94 0.26 1.74
C LYS A 344 -19.19 1.57 0.99
N GLU A 345 -18.93 2.71 1.61
CA GLU A 345 -19.04 4.00 0.93
C GLU A 345 -17.96 4.16 -0.15
N ILE A 346 -16.71 3.79 0.14
CA ILE A 346 -15.61 3.85 -0.83
C ILE A 346 -15.90 2.96 -2.05
N ASP A 347 -16.49 1.78 -1.85
CA ASP A 347 -16.78 0.81 -2.91
C ASP A 347 -17.85 1.30 -3.91
N ARG A 348 -18.52 2.42 -3.63
CA ARG A 348 -19.39 3.12 -4.58
C ARG A 348 -18.61 3.97 -5.58
N ASP A 349 -17.32 4.23 -5.31
CA ASP A 349 -16.46 5.06 -6.14
C ASP A 349 -15.93 4.31 -7.37
N THR A 350 -15.54 5.08 -8.39
CA THR A 350 -14.95 4.54 -9.61
C THR A 350 -13.47 4.20 -9.40
N LEU A 351 -12.97 3.25 -10.19
CA LEU A 351 -11.56 2.85 -10.19
C LEU A 351 -10.64 3.79 -10.99
N ARG A 352 -11.11 5.01 -11.30
CA ARG A 352 -10.37 6.04 -12.04
C ARG A 352 -10.64 7.42 -11.46
N ALA A 353 -9.75 8.37 -11.72
CA ALA A 353 -10.00 9.77 -11.39
C ALA A 353 -11.21 10.30 -12.17
N ALA A 354 -11.99 11.18 -11.53
CA ALA A 354 -13.13 11.85 -12.16
C ALA A 354 -12.65 12.81 -13.25
N SER A 355 -13.15 12.65 -14.48
CA SER A 355 -12.68 13.43 -15.64
C SER A 355 -13.69 14.45 -16.17
N ASN A 356 -14.90 14.47 -15.64
CA ASN A 356 -15.97 15.41 -16.00
C ASN A 356 -16.76 15.85 -14.75
N ASP A 357 -17.64 16.84 -14.90
CA ASP A 357 -18.33 17.45 -13.76
C ASP A 357 -19.32 16.51 -13.07
N GLN A 358 -19.97 15.61 -13.82
CA GLN A 358 -20.84 14.59 -13.24
C GLN A 358 -20.04 13.63 -12.34
N GLU A 359 -18.90 13.16 -12.82
CA GLU A 359 -18.01 12.29 -12.05
C GLU A 359 -17.42 13.02 -10.83
N ARG A 360 -17.04 14.30 -10.97
CA ARG A 360 -16.54 15.10 -9.85
C ARG A 360 -17.60 15.32 -8.77
N ASN A 361 -18.87 15.49 -9.16
CA ASN A 361 -19.97 15.58 -8.22
C ASN A 361 -20.20 14.25 -7.49
N SER A 362 -20.19 13.12 -8.22
CA SER A 362 -20.29 11.79 -7.60
C SER A 362 -19.14 11.51 -6.62
N GLU A 363 -17.91 11.85 -6.99
CA GLU A 363 -16.73 11.67 -6.14
C GLU A 363 -16.80 12.54 -4.88
N ARG A 364 -17.29 13.78 -5.00
CA ARG A 364 -17.55 14.68 -3.87
C ARG A 364 -18.54 14.07 -2.88
N GLU A 365 -19.67 13.58 -3.37
CA GLU A 365 -20.71 12.94 -2.53
C GLU A 365 -20.15 11.71 -1.81
N ILE A 366 -19.39 10.88 -2.51
CA ILE A 366 -18.78 9.67 -1.94
C ILE A 366 -17.72 10.03 -0.90
N SER A 367 -16.79 10.95 -1.21
CA SER A 367 -15.77 11.41 -0.25
C SER A 367 -16.41 12.02 1.01
N ARG A 368 -17.51 12.75 0.85
CA ARG A 368 -18.28 13.30 1.97
C ARG A 368 -18.94 12.20 2.81
N ALA A 369 -19.52 11.17 2.18
CA ALA A 369 -20.08 10.01 2.87
C ALA A 369 -18.99 9.21 3.62
N VAL A 370 -17.82 9.03 3.01
CA VAL A 370 -16.64 8.41 3.62
C VAL A 370 -16.19 9.19 4.85
N THR A 371 -16.07 10.52 4.74
CA THR A 371 -15.70 11.40 5.86
C THR A 371 -16.68 11.26 7.02
N TYR A 372 -17.98 11.25 6.74
CA TYR A 372 -19.03 11.03 7.74
C TYR A 372 -18.92 9.64 8.38
N ALA A 373 -18.69 8.60 7.59
CA ALA A 373 -18.55 7.23 8.09
C ALA A 373 -17.32 7.05 9.01
N ILE A 374 -16.25 7.84 8.81
CA ILE A 374 -15.05 7.82 9.67
C ILE A 374 -15.30 8.63 10.95
N ASN A 375 -15.80 9.85 10.82
CA ASN A 375 -15.78 10.87 11.89
C ASN A 375 -17.14 11.10 12.58
N GLY A 376 -18.24 10.55 12.05
CA GLY A 376 -19.59 10.90 12.48
C GLY A 376 -20.01 12.32 12.10
N GLY A 377 -19.26 12.98 11.22
CA GLY A 377 -19.45 14.37 10.80
C GLY A 377 -18.61 14.71 9.58
N TYR A 378 -18.69 15.97 9.12
CA TYR A 378 -18.11 16.42 7.85
C TYR A 378 -16.83 17.27 8.01
N ILE A 379 -16.07 17.04 9.08
CA ILE A 379 -14.87 17.83 9.40
C ILE A 379 -13.84 17.66 8.27
N ASP A 380 -13.41 18.78 7.69
CA ASP A 380 -12.41 18.87 6.60
C ASP A 380 -12.76 18.06 5.32
N ASP A 381 -14.04 17.83 5.03
CA ASP A 381 -14.47 17.02 3.88
C ASP A 381 -13.96 17.53 2.52
N ALA A 382 -13.92 18.85 2.31
CA ALA A 382 -13.39 19.46 1.10
C ALA A 382 -11.90 19.12 0.87
N ARG A 383 -11.08 19.21 1.92
CA ARG A 383 -9.65 18.91 1.85
C ARG A 383 -9.41 17.41 1.68
N ARG A 384 -10.21 16.57 2.35
CA ARG A 384 -10.17 15.10 2.19
C ARG A 384 -10.50 14.69 0.76
N LEU A 385 -11.48 15.34 0.12
CA LEU A 385 -11.80 15.16 -1.29
C LEU A 385 -10.63 15.56 -2.19
N GLU A 386 -10.07 16.75 -2.00
CA GLU A 386 -8.93 17.23 -2.77
C GLU A 386 -7.76 16.22 -2.76
N TYR A 387 -7.39 15.74 -1.58
CA TYR A 387 -6.27 14.81 -1.42
C TYR A 387 -6.58 13.41 -1.95
N THR A 388 -7.83 12.98 -1.84
CA THR A 388 -8.28 11.71 -2.41
C THR A 388 -8.25 11.76 -3.94
N HIS A 389 -8.74 12.85 -4.54
CA HIS A 389 -8.73 13.06 -5.98
C HIS A 389 -7.30 13.06 -6.53
N ALA A 390 -6.40 13.85 -5.92
CA ALA A 390 -4.98 13.89 -6.31
C ALA A 390 -4.31 12.51 -6.22
N ALA A 391 -4.65 11.71 -5.21
CA ALA A 391 -4.16 10.34 -5.12
C ALA A 391 -4.73 9.45 -6.26
N LYS A 392 -6.01 9.61 -6.64
CA LYS A 392 -6.61 8.87 -7.75
C LYS A 392 -5.96 9.18 -9.10
N GLU A 393 -5.58 10.42 -9.35
CA GLU A 393 -4.86 10.81 -10.59
C GLU A 393 -3.51 10.10 -10.74
N ILE A 394 -2.90 9.63 -9.65
CA ILE A 394 -1.61 8.94 -9.68
C ILE A 394 -1.78 7.42 -9.65
N ILE A 395 -2.72 6.92 -8.84
CA ILE A 395 -2.91 5.48 -8.61
C ILE A 395 -3.69 4.83 -9.76
N CYS A 396 -4.55 5.59 -10.44
CA CYS A 396 -5.45 5.06 -11.47
C CYS A 396 -5.03 5.36 -12.92
N ASP A 397 -3.87 6.02 -13.10
CA ASP A 397 -3.14 6.11 -14.37
C ASP A 397 -2.53 4.74 -14.73
#